data_AF-A0A379SS48-F1
#
_entry.id   AF-A0A379SS48-F1
#
_cell.length_a   1.000
_cell.length_b   1.000
_cell.length_c   1.000
_cell.angle_alpha   90.00
_cell.angle_beta   90.00
_cell.angle_gamma   90.00
#
_symmetry.space_group_name_H-M   'P 1'
#
loop_
_entity.id
_entity.type
_entity.pdbx_description
1 polymer ?
#
loop_
_entity_poly.entity_id
_entity_poly.type
_entity_poly.pdbx_seq_one_letter_code
_entity_poly.pdbx_strand_id
1 'polypeptide(L)' 'MEVLFTADQGQTLTIDITTSVDNSRSRWEALFNRLQTVSSLPAGKLTIHDFGATPGVARIRIEQVFEEVSYA' A
#
# COMPACT_ATOMS: atom_id res chain seq x y z
N MET A 1 -6.67 9.02 4.98
CA MET A 1 -6.52 7.57 4.76
C MET A 1 -5.60 7.01 5.81
N GLU A 2 -5.77 5.74 6.15
CA GLU A 2 -4.89 4.98 7.03
C GLU A 2 -4.38 3.74 6.32
N VAL A 3 -3.20 3.29 6.75
CA VAL A 3 -2.48 2.15 6.18
C VAL A 3 -1.86 1.39 7.34
N LEU A 4 -2.20 0.11 7.45
CA LEU A 4 -1.68 -0.79 8.47
C LEU A 4 -0.90 -1.88 7.76
N PHE A 5 0.29 -2.19 8.26
CA PHE A 5 1.10 -3.28 7.76
C PHE A 5 1.42 -4.28 8.88
N THR A 6 1.37 -5.56 8.52
CA THR A 6 1.83 -6.66 9.38
C THR A 6 2.77 -7.52 8.56
N ALA A 7 4.03 -7.59 8.98
CA ALA A 7 5.04 -8.41 8.32
C ALA A 7 4.73 -9.90 8.50
N ASP A 8 5.08 -10.70 7.50
CA ASP A 8 5.13 -12.16 7.61
C ASP A 8 6.45 -12.71 7.06
N GLN A 9 6.66 -14.02 7.21
CA GLN A 9 7.85 -14.73 6.72
C GLN A 9 7.64 -15.31 5.31
N GLY A 10 6.60 -14.87 4.61
CA GLY A 10 6.23 -15.36 3.28
C GLY A 10 6.99 -14.66 2.16
N GLN A 11 6.42 -14.73 0.95
CA GLN A 11 6.94 -14.07 -0.25
C GLN A 11 5.88 -13.20 -0.94
N THR A 12 4.71 -13.04 -0.31
CA THR A 12 3.56 -12.40 -0.93
C THR A 12 3.09 -11.25 -0.06
N LEU A 13 2.86 -10.09 -0.67
CA LEU A 13 2.16 -8.98 -0.06
C LEU A 13 0.68 -9.09 -0.41
N THR A 14 -0.17 -9.34 0.59
CA THR A 14 -1.63 -9.30 0.42
C THR A 14 -2.13 -7.90 0.75
N ILE A 15 -2.94 -7.32 -0.13
CA ILE A 15 -3.41 -5.93 0.01
C ILE A 15 -4.93 -5.90 0.04
N ASP A 16 -5.49 -5.49 1.18
CA ASP A 16 -6.93 -5.26 1.35
C ASP A 16 -7.20 -3.75 1.31
N ILE A 17 -8.09 -3.31 0.42
CA ILE A 17 -8.40 -1.89 0.23
C ILE A 17 -9.90 -1.66 0.40
N THR A 18 -10.26 -0.82 1.38
CA THR A 18 -11.58 -0.20 1.48
C THR A 18 -11.44 1.26 1.10
N THR A 19 -12.21 1.72 0.12
CA THR A 19 -12.14 3.11 -0.36
C THR A 19 -13.53 3.68 -0.62
N SER A 20 -13.69 4.97 -0.35
CA SER A 20 -14.90 5.72 -0.71
C SER A 20 -15.02 6.04 -2.20
N VAL A 21 -14.00 5.72 -3.02
CA VAL A 21 -13.97 6.07 -4.44
C VAL A 21 -14.31 4.85 -5.28
N ASP A 22 -15.47 4.89 -5.91
CA ASP A 22 -15.93 3.85 -6.85
C ASP A 22 -14.99 3.71 -8.06
N ASN A 23 -14.98 2.52 -8.65
CA ASN A 23 -14.21 2.21 -9.87
C ASN A 23 -12.70 2.54 -9.78
N SER A 24 -12.14 2.50 -8.57
CA SER A 24 -10.74 2.89 -8.31
C SER A 24 -9.72 1.76 -8.45
N ARG A 25 -10.15 0.53 -8.75
CA ARG A 25 -9.27 -0.65 -8.83
C ARG A 25 -8.06 -0.43 -9.75
N SER A 26 -8.28 0.00 -11.00
CA SER A 26 -7.20 0.20 -11.98
C SER A 26 -6.17 1.24 -11.53
N ARG A 27 -6.62 2.26 -10.79
CA ARG A 27 -5.75 3.28 -10.21
C ARG A 27 -4.86 2.70 -9.10
N TRP A 28 -5.42 1.84 -8.25
CA TRP A 28 -4.67 1.15 -7.20
C TRP A 28 -3.68 0.14 -7.78
N GLU A 29 -4.09 -0.65 -8.78
CA GLU A 29 -3.19 -1.57 -9.49
C GLU A 29 -2.02 -0.83 -10.14
N ALA A 30 -2.29 0.28 -10.84
CA ALA A 30 -1.24 1.11 -11.43
C ALA A 30 -0.27 1.69 -10.39
N LEU A 31 -0.78 2.08 -9.22
CA LEU A 31 0.02 2.58 -8.11
C LEU A 31 0.96 1.49 -7.58
N PHE A 32 0.46 0.28 -7.30
CA PHE A 32 1.28 -0.81 -6.77
C PHE A 32 2.26 -1.37 -7.80
N ASN A 33 1.83 -1.51 -9.06
CA ASN A 33 2.73 -1.88 -10.15
C ASN A 33 3.91 -0.91 -10.23
N ARG A 34 3.65 0.40 -10.10
CA ARG A 34 4.72 1.41 -10.09
C ARG A 34 5.62 1.30 -8.86
N LEU A 35 5.04 1.13 -7.67
CA LEU A 35 5.83 0.97 -6.44
C LEU A 35 6.80 -0.22 -6.54
N GLN A 36 6.35 -1.35 -7.06
CA GLN A 36 7.18 -2.54 -7.24
C GLN A 36 8.36 -2.34 -8.21
N THR A 37 8.29 -1.35 -9.12
CA THR A 37 9.43 -1.02 -10.00
C THR A 37 10.51 -0.16 -9.33
N VAL A 38 10.18 0.49 -8.22
CA VAL A 38 11.07 1.44 -7.53
C VAL A 38 11.64 0.84 -6.25
N SER A 39 10.89 -0.04 -5.57
CA SER A 39 11.34 -0.71 -4.36
C SER A 39 10.82 -2.15 -4.26
N SER A 40 11.56 -2.99 -3.53
CA SER A 40 11.06 -4.30 -3.13
C SER A 40 9.97 -4.12 -2.09
N LEU A 41 8.78 -4.65 -2.37
CA LEU A 41 7.69 -4.68 -1.40
C LEU A 41 7.90 -5.84 -0.42
N PRO A 42 7.78 -5.63 0.90
CA PRO A 42 7.94 -6.69 1.88
C PRO A 42 6.77 -7.68 1.83
N ALA A 43 7.00 -8.92 2.23
CA ALA A 43 5.93 -9.90 2.43
C ALA A 43 5.11 -9.57 3.69
N GLY A 44 3.80 -9.83 3.64
CA GLY A 44 2.91 -9.48 4.73
C GLY A 44 1.49 -9.14 4.28
N LYS A 45 0.77 -8.47 5.18
CA LYS A 45 -0.57 -7.94 4.93
C LYS A 45 -0.57 -6.43 5.04
N LEU A 46 -1.02 -5.74 3.99
CA LEU A 46 -1.27 -4.31 3.97
C LEU A 46 -2.79 -4.07 3.94
N THR A 47 -3.31 -3.38 4.95
CA THR A 47 -4.72 -2.97 5.00
C THR A 47 -4.81 -1.47 4.81
N ILE A 48 -5.61 -1.03 3.84
CA ILE A 48 -5.77 0.38 3.48
C ILE A 48 -7.23 0.78 3.64
N HIS A 49 -7.48 1.81 4.46
CA HIS A 49 -8.77 2.49 4.50
C HIS A 49 -8.61 3.91 3.95
N ASP A 50 -9.14 4.11 2.75
CA ASP A 50 -9.01 5.33 1.98
C ASP A 50 -10.33 6.11 1.92
N PHE A 51 -10.24 7.43 2.11
CA PHE A 51 -11.36 8.35 1.96
C PHE A 51 -11.01 9.40 0.88
N GLY A 52 -10.77 8.93 -0.34
CA GLY A 52 -10.53 9.80 -1.49
C GLY A 52 -9.17 10.50 -1.50
N ALA A 53 -8.14 9.90 -0.91
CA ALA A 53 -6.78 10.42 -1.02
C ALA A 53 -6.35 10.48 -2.50
N THR A 54 -5.66 11.56 -2.86
CA THR A 54 -5.05 11.63 -4.20
C THR A 54 -3.97 10.55 -4.35
N PRO A 55 -3.67 10.08 -5.57
CA PRO A 55 -2.66 9.04 -5.77
C PRO A 55 -1.29 9.37 -5.17
N GLY A 56 -0.89 10.64 -5.19
CA GLY A 56 0.35 11.09 -4.56
C GLY A 56 0.35 10.92 -3.04
N VAL A 57 -0.76 11.27 -2.38
CA VAL A 57 -0.90 11.10 -0.93
C VAL A 57 -0.91 9.61 -0.55
N ALA A 58 -1.63 8.79 -1.32
CA ALA A 58 -1.66 7.35 -1.11
C ALA A 58 -0.28 6.72 -1.23
N ARG A 59 0.48 7.10 -2.26
CA ARG A 59 1.86 6.65 -2.47
C ARG A 59 2.75 6.99 -1.28
N ILE A 60 2.80 8.28 -0.89
CA ILE A 60 3.67 8.74 0.20
C ILE A 60 3.34 8.00 1.49
N ARG A 61 2.06 7.80 1.81
CA ARG A 61 1.67 7.12 3.05
C ARG A 61 2.08 5.65 3.07
N ILE A 62 1.98 4.96 1.92
CA ILE A 62 2.42 3.56 1.80
C ILE A 62 3.94 3.47 1.94
N GLU A 63 4.69 4.37 1.30
CA GLU A 63 6.15 4.43 1.40
C GLU A 63 6.60 4.64 2.86
N GLN A 64 5.97 5.56 3.58
CA GLN A 64 6.25 5.81 5.00
C GLN A 64 6.03 4.56 5.87
N VAL A 65 4.96 3.80 5.64
CA VAL A 65 4.69 2.58 6.42
C VAL A 65 5.77 1.52 6.18
N PHE A 66 6.23 1.33 4.95
CA PHE A 66 7.31 0.39 4.68
C PHE A 66 8.68 0.86 5.17
N GLU A 67 8.91 2.17 5.18
CA GLU A 67 10.10 2.77 5.78
C GLU A 67 10.14 2.53 7.30
N GLU A 68 9.03 2.76 8.02
CA GLU A 68 8.94 2.52 9.48
C GLU A 68 9.24 1.06 9.85
N VAL A 69 8.80 0.10 9.02
CA VAL A 69 9.11 -1.34 9.21
C VAL A 69 10.60 -1.64 9.07
N SER A 70 11.30 -0.92 8.19
CA SER A 70 12.73 -1.14 7.95
C SER A 70 13.61 -0.67 9.12
N TYR A 71 13.07 0.17 10.01
CA TYR A 71 13.76 0.69 11.20
C TYR A 71 13.32 0.03 12.52
N ALA A 72 12.33 -0.87 12.49
CA ALA A 72 11.81 -1.58 13.66
C ALA A 72 12.48 -2.95 13.85
#